data_AF-A0A351SW65-F1
#
_entry.id   AF-A0A351SW65-F1
#
_cell.length_a   1.000
_cell.length_b   1.000
_cell.length_c   1.000
_cell.angle_alpha   90.00
_cell.angle_beta   90.00
_cell.angle_gamma   90.00
#
_symmetry.space_group_name_H-M   'P 1'
#
loop_
_entity.id
_entity.type
_entity.pdbx_description
1 polymer ?
#
loop_
_entity_poly.entity_id
_entity_poly.type
_entity_poly.pdbx_seq_one_letter_code
_entity_poly.pdbx_strand_id
1 'polypeptide(L)'
;MVEPVYKPRNPKISLLYQSIRDHYEEFESVYVERYQKKCGVLRDVVREVIYKYLGCGDLTKGFARIKCKECKHEVLLAFSCKGRYFCPSCHQKRY
;
A
#
# COMPACT_ATOMS: atom_id res chain seq x y z
N MET A 1 -28.60 14.76 3.98
CA MET A 1 -27.21 14.77 3.51
C MET A 1 -26.86 13.34 3.13
N VAL A 2 -26.61 13.06 1.85
CA VAL A 2 -26.34 11.69 1.37
C VAL A 2 -24.88 11.36 1.71
N GLU A 3 -24.64 10.30 2.49
CA GLU A 3 -23.29 9.82 2.76
C GLU A 3 -22.58 9.48 1.44
N PRO A 4 -21.28 9.80 1.28
CA PRO A 4 -20.52 9.35 0.13
C PRO A 4 -20.47 7.82 0.12
N VAL A 5 -21.02 7.22 -0.93
CA VAL A 5 -21.03 5.76 -1.16
C VAL A 5 -19.60 5.19 -1.21
N TYR A 6 -18.60 6.01 -1.57
CA TYR A 6 -17.19 5.63 -1.59
C TYR A 6 -16.39 6.23 -0.43
N LYS A 7 -15.94 5.37 0.50
CA LYS A 7 -14.92 5.71 1.51
C LYS A 7 -13.55 5.20 1.04
N PRO A 8 -12.51 6.03 0.84
CA PRO A 8 -11.17 5.58 0.46
C PRO A 8 -10.56 4.65 1.52
N ARG A 9 -9.69 3.72 1.09
CA ARG A 9 -8.89 2.94 2.04
C ARG A 9 -7.77 3.79 2.62
N ASN A 10 -7.44 3.57 3.88
CA ASN A 10 -6.25 4.14 4.50
C ASN A 10 -5.31 3.03 4.98
N PRO A 11 -4.40 2.55 4.10
CA PRO A 11 -3.44 1.52 4.47
C PRO A 11 -2.55 1.92 5.64
N LYS A 12 -2.30 3.23 5.82
CA LYS A 12 -1.40 3.80 6.83
C LYS A 12 -1.87 3.57 8.27
N ILE A 13 -3.16 3.29 8.47
CA ILE A 13 -3.73 2.95 9.79
C ILE A 13 -3.39 1.51 10.20
N SER A 14 -3.07 0.61 9.27
CA SER A 14 -2.78 -0.78 9.62
C SER A 14 -1.46 -0.92 10.39
N LEU A 15 -1.44 -1.77 11.41
CA LEU A 15 -0.22 -2.08 12.18
C LEU A 15 0.90 -2.60 11.28
N LEU A 16 0.56 -3.41 10.27
CA LEU A 16 1.54 -3.90 9.29
C LEU A 16 2.19 -2.74 8.52
N TYR A 17 1.41 -1.75 8.08
CA TYR A 17 1.97 -0.59 7.40
C TYR A 17 2.93 0.19 8.31
N GLN A 18 2.51 0.45 9.55
CA GLN A 18 3.32 1.22 10.51
C GLN A 18 4.64 0.49 10.82
N SER A 19 4.57 -0.81 11.10
CA SER A 19 5.76 -1.63 11.36
C SER A 19 6.73 -1.65 10.17
N ILE A 20 6.23 -1.85 8.94
CA ILE A 20 7.09 -1.83 7.75
C ILE A 20 7.69 -0.44 7.54
N ARG A 21 6.88 0.63 7.67
CA ARG A 21 7.34 2.02 7.52
C ARG A 21 8.48 2.34 8.50
N ASP A 22 8.35 1.90 9.74
CA ASP A 22 9.25 2.29 10.83
C ASP A 22 10.53 1.44 10.89
N HIS A 23 10.51 0.21 10.35
CA HIS A 23 11.60 -0.75 10.56
C HIS A 23 12.23 -1.34 9.29
N TYR A 24 11.64 -1.14 8.10
CA TYR A 24 12.14 -1.83 6.91
C TYR A 24 13.55 -1.40 6.49
N GLU A 25 13.88 -0.11 6.58
CA GLU A 25 15.20 0.39 6.22
C GLU A 25 16.30 -0.19 7.12
N GLU A 26 16.04 -0.26 8.43
CA GLU A 26 16.95 -0.91 9.37
C GLU A 26 17.05 -2.42 9.10
N PHE A 27 15.91 -3.09 8.88
CA PHE A 27 15.89 -4.51 8.54
C PHE A 27 16.75 -4.81 7.31
N GLU A 28 16.65 -3.98 6.27
CA GLU A 28 17.41 -4.15 5.04
C GLU A 28 18.91 -3.92 5.26
N SER A 29 19.29 -2.91 6.04
CA SER A 29 20.70 -2.59 6.30
C SER A 29 21.44 -3.69 7.07
N VAL A 30 20.75 -4.37 7.99
CA VAL A 30 21.34 -5.45 8.80
C VAL A 30 21.12 -6.86 8.22
N TYR A 31 20.42 -6.99 7.08
CA TYR A 31 19.94 -8.29 6.61
C TYR A 31 21.06 -9.29 6.32
N VAL A 32 22.09 -8.83 5.61
CA VAL A 32 23.22 -9.68 5.20
C VAL A 32 23.94 -10.24 6.42
N GLU A 33 24.18 -9.41 7.42
CA GLU A 33 24.87 -9.79 8.66
C GLU A 33 24.03 -10.74 9.51
N ARG A 34 22.74 -10.43 9.73
CA ARG A 34 21.91 -11.09 10.75
C ARG A 34 21.08 -12.26 10.22
N TYR A 35 20.63 -12.21 8.98
CA TYR A 35 19.59 -13.11 8.48
C TYR A 35 20.03 -13.95 7.27
N GLN A 36 20.92 -13.45 6.39
CA GLN A 36 21.23 -14.15 5.14
C GLN A 36 21.72 -15.60 5.32
N LYS A 37 22.52 -15.87 6.35
CA LYS A 37 23.02 -17.22 6.65
C LYS A 37 21.89 -18.23 6.93
N LYS A 38 20.77 -17.78 7.49
CA LYS A 38 19.62 -18.62 7.89
C LYS A 38 18.47 -18.56 6.87
N CYS A 39 18.23 -17.39 6.28
CA CYS A 39 17.07 -17.10 5.45
C CYS A 39 17.38 -17.06 3.95
N GLY A 40 18.66 -17.19 3.56
CA GLY A 40 19.11 -17.01 2.19
C GLY A 40 19.22 -15.54 1.80
N VAL A 41 19.51 -15.28 0.51
CA VAL A 41 19.67 -13.91 -0.01
C VAL A 41 18.33 -13.17 -0.02
N LEU A 42 18.34 -11.90 0.40
CA LEU A 42 17.18 -11.02 0.24
C LEU A 42 17.01 -10.70 -1.25
N ARG A 43 15.93 -11.23 -1.84
CA ARG A 43 15.63 -11.02 -3.27
C ARG A 43 15.18 -9.57 -3.51
N ASP A 44 15.60 -8.98 -4.63
CA ASP A 44 15.23 -7.61 -5.03
C ASP A 44 13.72 -7.36 -5.07
N VAL A 45 12.94 -8.40 -5.42
CA VAL A 45 11.47 -8.34 -5.43
C VAL A 45 10.89 -7.97 -4.07
N VAL A 46 11.57 -8.28 -2.96
CA VAL A 46 11.10 -7.92 -1.61
C VAL A 46 11.10 -6.39 -1.48
N ARG A 47 12.22 -5.74 -1.82
CA ARG A 47 12.34 -4.29 -1.81
C ARG A 47 11.28 -3.62 -2.69
N GLU A 48 11.12 -4.12 -3.91
CA GLU A 48 10.12 -3.60 -4.85
C GLU A 48 8.70 -3.68 -4.26
N VAL A 49 8.33 -4.81 -3.68
CA VAL A 49 6.99 -5.03 -3.09
C VAL A 49 6.78 -4.14 -1.86
N ILE A 50 7.80 -3.99 -1.00
CA ILE A 50 7.70 -3.15 0.20
C ILE A 50 7.49 -1.68 -0.18
N TYR A 51 8.28 -1.12 -1.10
CA TYR A 51 8.10 0.28 -1.50
C TYR A 51 6.77 0.51 -2.23
N LYS A 52 6.32 -0.43 -3.06
CA LYS A 52 4.97 -0.38 -3.66
C LYS A 52 3.89 -0.39 -2.58
N TYR A 53 4.03 -1.21 -1.55
CA TYR A 53 3.10 -1.29 -0.44
C TYR A 53 3.05 0.01 0.38
N LEU A 54 4.21 0.60 0.70
CA LEU A 54 4.30 1.89 1.39
C LEU A 54 3.69 3.04 0.56
N GLY A 55 3.71 2.96 -0.76
CA GLY A 55 3.02 3.91 -1.65
C GLY A 55 1.53 3.62 -1.88
N CYS A 56 0.99 2.52 -1.34
CA CYS A 56 -0.38 2.11 -1.62
C CYS A 56 -1.38 3.15 -1.09
N GLY A 57 -2.34 3.57 -1.93
CA GLY A 57 -3.39 4.49 -1.51
C GLY A 57 -2.92 5.93 -1.24
N ASP A 58 -1.69 6.28 -1.60
CA ASP A 58 -1.16 7.64 -1.44
C ASP A 58 -1.47 8.49 -2.68
N LEU A 59 -2.27 9.55 -2.50
CA LEU A 59 -2.63 10.47 -3.58
C LEU A 59 -1.41 11.22 -4.15
N THR A 60 -0.34 11.41 -3.36
CA THR A 60 0.91 12.03 -3.84
C THR A 60 1.67 11.13 -4.81
N LYS A 61 1.38 9.82 -4.82
CA LYS A 61 1.97 8.82 -5.73
C LYS A 61 1.13 8.59 -6.99
N GLY A 62 0.06 9.36 -7.17
CA GLY A 62 -0.81 9.31 -8.34
C GLY A 62 -2.20 8.76 -8.05
N PHE A 63 -3.16 9.20 -8.87
CA PHE A 63 -4.57 8.88 -8.72
C PHE A 63 -5.33 8.98 -10.05
N ALA A 64 -6.48 8.32 -10.12
CA ALA A 64 -7.48 8.57 -11.14
C ALA A 64 -8.52 9.57 -10.61
N ARG A 65 -8.89 10.57 -11.42
CA ARG A 65 -10.03 11.46 -11.15
C ARG A 65 -11.24 10.92 -11.90
N ILE A 66 -12.25 10.49 -11.15
CA ILE A 66 -13.48 9.91 -11.71
C ILE A 66 -14.57 10.96 -11.58
N LYS A 67 -15.21 11.32 -12.70
CA LYS A 67 -16.25 12.34 -12.76
C LYS A 67 -17.51 11.78 -13.42
N CYS A 68 -18.66 11.91 -12.75
CA CYS A 68 -19.95 11.62 -13.36
C CYS A 68 -20.32 12.74 -14.36
N LYS A 69 -20.74 12.38 -15.58
CA LYS A 69 -21.11 13.36 -16.60
C LYS A 69 -22.44 14.08 -16.29
N GLU A 70 -23.37 13.39 -15.65
CA GLU A 70 -24.72 13.89 -15.35
C GLU A 70 -24.73 14.71 -14.05
N CYS A 71 -24.45 14.08 -12.91
CA CYS A 71 -24.53 14.74 -11.59
C CYS A 71 -23.27 15.53 -11.20
N LYS A 72 -22.22 15.53 -12.04
CA LYS A 72 -20.92 16.21 -11.81
C LYS A 72 -20.17 15.80 -10.54
N HIS A 73 -20.60 14.77 -9.82
CA HIS A 73 -19.89 14.25 -8.67
C HIS A 73 -18.49 13.75 -9.06
N GLU A 74 -17.50 14.02 -8.20
CA GLU A 74 -16.10 13.70 -8.43
C GLU A 74 -15.49 12.96 -7.25
N VAL A 75 -14.70 11.93 -7.55
CA VAL A 75 -13.89 11.22 -6.56
C VAL A 75 -12.45 11.06 -7.05
N LEU A 76 -11.50 11.19 -6.13
CA LEU A 76 -10.10 10.84 -6.37
C LEU A 76 -9.85 9.41 -5.90
N LEU A 77 -9.38 8.57 -6.82
CA LEU A 77 -9.05 7.18 -6.56
C LEU A 77 -7.53 7.02 -6.60
N ALA A 78 -6.90 6.94 -5.44
CA ALA A 78 -5.47 6.63 -5.33
C ALA A 78 -5.15 5.26 -5.94
N PHE A 79 -3.95 5.12 -6.50
CA PHE A 79 -3.52 3.85 -7.06
C PHE A 79 -3.24 2.79 -5.98
N SER A 80 -3.54 1.54 -6.33
CA SER A 80 -3.32 0.38 -5.47
C SER A 80 -1.97 -0.27 -5.76
N CYS A 81 -1.28 -0.79 -4.74
CA CYS A 81 -0.04 -1.54 -4.93
C CYS A 81 -0.22 -2.91 -5.62
N LYS A 82 -1.47 -3.38 -5.76
CA LYS A 82 -1.83 -4.69 -6.34
C LYS A 82 -1.25 -5.90 -5.57
N GLY A 83 -0.67 -5.70 -4.40
CA GLY A 83 -0.14 -6.75 -3.53
C GLY A 83 -1.23 -7.55 -2.83
N ARG A 84 -1.91 -8.45 -3.56
CA ARG A 84 -2.89 -9.39 -2.98
C ARG A 84 -2.19 -10.27 -1.94
N TYR A 85 -2.93 -10.68 -0.90
CA TYR A 85 -2.45 -11.49 0.24
C TYR A 85 -1.44 -10.81 1.18
N PHE A 86 -0.73 -9.77 0.71
CA PHE A 86 0.20 -9.01 1.53
C PHE A 86 -0.39 -7.68 2.03
N CYS A 87 -0.94 -6.86 1.14
CA CYS A 87 -1.50 -5.57 1.49
C CYS A 87 -2.94 -5.73 2.00
N PRO A 88 -3.24 -5.38 3.27
CA PRO A 88 -4.60 -5.52 3.81
C PRO A 88 -5.64 -4.74 2.99
N SER A 89 -5.22 -3.60 2.45
CA SER A 89 -6.09 -2.77 1.60
C SER A 89 -6.35 -3.36 0.22
N CYS A 90 -5.37 -4.00 -0.42
CA CYS A 90 -5.57 -4.61 -1.74
C CYS A 90 -6.15 -6.03 -1.68
N HIS A 91 -6.07 -6.69 -0.52
CA HIS A 91 -6.62 -8.03 -0.32
C HIS A 91 -8.14 -8.02 -0.14
N GLN A 92 -8.70 -7.02 0.53
CA GLN A 92 -10.14 -6.95 0.80
C GLN A 92 -10.98 -6.82 -0.48
N LYS A 93 -11.92 -7.77 -0.71
CA LYS A 93 -13.05 -7.54 -1.63
C LYS A 93 -14.01 -6.50 -1.01
N ARG A 94 -14.60 -5.65 -1.84
CA ARG A 94 -15.77 -4.86 -1.45
C ARG A 94 -17.01 -5.64 -1.89
N TYR A 95 -17.90 -5.92 -0.95
CA TYR A 95 -19.30 -6.23 -1.18
C TYR A 95 -20.08 -4.93 -1.07
#